data_AF-A0A6I0UIE9-F1
#
_entry.id   AF-A0A6I0UIE9-F1
#
_cell.length_a   1.000
_cell.length_b   1.000
_cell.length_c   1.000
_cell.angle_alpha   90.00
_cell.angle_beta   90.00
_cell.angle_gamma   90.00
#
_symmetry.space_group_name_H-M   'P 1'
#
loop_
_entity.id
_entity.type
_entity.pdbx_description
1 polymer ?
#
loop_
_entity_poly.entity_id
_entity_poly.type
_entity_poly.pdbx_seq_one_letter_code
_entity_poly.pdbx_strand_id
1 'polypeptide(L)'
;MADMETMSGRMGADMRHVFHETGRLWPVADAHGATVLFGSKDAADLYAAEHDATVGAPMPTMKAATLWSAARMTLAADGGLYEITALPDVERRTDAKRPGARMSGLSTMDVFARTPEDALALADRAGRAAVKAVGKGLAPNLAIGRLVYRERHWMEEDL
;
A
#
# COMPACT_ATOMS: atom_id res chain seq x y z
N MET A 1 24.44 -10.98 3.89
CA MET A 1 23.22 -10.17 3.70
C MET A 1 22.10 -11.00 4.30
N ALA A 2 21.80 -10.78 5.58
CA ALA A 2 20.95 -11.66 6.38
C ALA A 2 19.47 -11.28 6.23
N ASP A 3 18.62 -12.30 6.28
CA ASP A 3 17.17 -12.29 6.11
C ASP A 3 16.46 -11.14 6.84
N MET A 4 15.69 -10.38 6.07
CA MET A 4 14.71 -9.43 6.59
C MET A 4 13.47 -10.24 7.00
N GLU A 5 13.45 -10.75 8.23
CA GLU A 5 12.36 -11.60 8.74
C GLU A 5 11.02 -10.84 8.71
N THR A 6 10.23 -11.12 7.67
CA THR A 6 8.86 -10.63 7.53
C THR A 6 7.97 -11.42 8.49
N MET A 7 7.57 -10.81 9.60
CA MET A 7 6.57 -11.42 10.47
C MET A 7 5.17 -11.21 9.87
N SER A 8 4.45 -12.31 9.65
CA SER A 8 3.09 -12.33 9.10
C SER A 8 2.11 -12.91 10.13
N GLY A 9 1.02 -12.20 10.41
CA GLY A 9 -0.02 -12.60 11.35
C GLY A 9 -1.41 -12.51 10.73
N ARG A 10 -2.25 -13.53 10.97
CA ARG A 10 -3.69 -13.52 10.61
C ARG A 10 -4.53 -13.14 11.84
N MET A 11 -5.36 -12.11 11.72
CA MET A 11 -6.43 -11.81 12.68
C MET A 11 -7.74 -11.66 11.93
N GLY A 12 -8.69 -12.58 12.17
CA GLY A 12 -9.98 -12.61 11.48
C GLY A 12 -9.90 -13.06 10.02
N ALA A 13 -11.05 -13.46 9.46
CA ALA A 13 -11.16 -13.75 8.04
C ALA A 13 -10.84 -12.48 7.23
N ASP A 14 -9.99 -12.62 6.20
CA ASP A 14 -9.78 -11.67 5.09
C ASP A 14 -8.77 -10.51 5.18
N MET A 15 -7.87 -10.40 6.18
CA MET A 15 -6.74 -9.48 6.02
C MET A 15 -5.44 -9.96 6.67
N ARG A 16 -4.36 -10.02 5.87
CA ARG A 16 -3.01 -10.36 6.34
C ARG A 16 -2.23 -9.10 6.67
N HIS A 17 -1.64 -9.03 7.85
CA HIS A 17 -0.72 -7.96 8.22
C HIS A 17 0.72 -8.43 8.04
N VAL A 18 1.57 -7.54 7.53
CA VAL A 18 3.02 -7.73 7.46
C VAL A 18 3.72 -6.60 8.20
N PHE A 19 4.80 -6.96 8.89
CA PHE A 19 5.60 -6.02 9.67
C PHE A 19 7.03 -6.04 9.16
N HIS A 20 7.56 -4.85 8.89
CA HIS A 20 8.93 -4.64 8.42
C HIS A 20 9.71 -3.84 9.44
N GLU A 21 10.89 -4.29 9.83
CA GLU A 21 11.83 -3.43 10.56
C GLU A 21 12.31 -2.33 9.60
N THR A 22 12.10 -1.06 9.99
CA THR A 22 12.46 0.11 9.16
C THR A 22 13.66 0.88 9.67
N GLY A 23 14.12 0.56 10.88
CA GLY A 23 15.21 1.28 11.50
C GLY A 23 15.26 1.01 13.00
N ARG A 24 16.00 1.85 13.70
CA ARG A 24 16.22 1.73 15.15
C ARG A 24 16.18 3.11 15.79
N LEU A 25 15.61 3.17 16.97
CA LEU A 25 15.67 4.33 17.85
C LEU A 25 16.64 4.04 18.99
N TRP A 26 17.39 5.05 19.38
CA TRP A 26 18.36 4.98 20.45
C TRP A 26 17.81 5.75 21.65
N PRO A 27 17.31 5.06 22.68
CA PRO A 27 16.79 5.72 23.87
C PRO A 27 17.94 6.26 24.71
N VAL A 28 17.80 7.49 25.21
CA VAL A 28 18.70 8.06 26.23
C VAL A 28 17.85 8.46 27.43
N ALA A 29 18.15 7.88 28.58
CA ALA A 29 17.49 8.25 29.83
C ALA A 29 18.15 9.51 30.39
N ASP A 30 17.40 10.59 30.55
CA ASP A 30 17.91 11.79 31.21
C ASP A 30 17.92 11.62 32.74
N ALA A 31 18.60 12.54 33.43
CA ALA A 31 18.74 12.53 34.89
C ALA A 31 17.40 12.69 35.64
N HIS A 32 16.32 13.07 34.96
CA HIS A 32 14.99 13.31 35.54
C HIS A 32 14.03 12.14 35.27
N GLY A 33 14.51 11.05 34.65
CA GLY A 33 13.74 9.84 34.37
C GLY A 33 12.93 9.90 33.07
N ALA A 34 13.08 10.93 32.24
CA ALA A 34 12.49 10.97 30.91
C ALA A 34 13.40 10.24 29.90
N THR A 35 12.80 9.59 28.91
CA THR A 35 13.54 8.94 27.82
C THR A 35 13.38 9.75 26.54
N VAL A 36 14.52 10.18 25.98
CA VAL A 36 14.57 10.85 24.67
C VAL A 36 14.97 9.84 23.61
N LEU A 37 14.28 9.82 22.47
CA LEU A 37 14.50 8.86 21.39
C LEU A 37 15.21 9.52 20.21
N PHE A 38 16.34 8.98 19.80
CA PHE A 38 17.13 9.47 18.68
C PHE A 38 17.08 8.52 17.49
N GLY A 39 17.03 9.09 16.28
CA GLY A 39 17.05 8.32 15.03
C GLY A 39 18.44 7.81 14.62
N SER A 40 19.51 8.24 15.29
CA SER A 40 20.88 7.79 15.05
C SER A 40 21.63 7.58 16.36
N LYS A 41 22.60 6.66 16.33
CA LYS A 41 23.45 6.39 17.48
C LYS A 41 24.32 7.59 17.83
N ASP A 42 24.92 8.23 16.82
CA ASP A 42 25.83 9.36 17.03
C ASP A 42 25.13 10.55 17.71
N ALA A 43 23.87 10.84 17.35
CA ALA A 43 23.11 11.90 18.02
C ALA A 43 22.76 11.53 19.47
N ALA A 44 22.45 10.27 19.72
CA ALA A 44 22.21 9.76 21.07
C ALA A 44 23.47 9.84 21.94
N ASP A 45 24.62 9.43 21.40
CA ASP A 45 25.91 9.44 22.10
C ASP A 45 26.34 10.90 22.40
N LEU A 46 26.14 11.83 21.47
CA LEU A 46 26.40 13.26 21.69
C LEU A 46 25.52 13.83 22.81
N TYR A 47 24.21 13.60 22.74
CA TYR A 47 23.27 14.06 23.77
C TYR A 47 23.60 13.43 25.14
N ALA A 48 23.92 12.13 25.16
CA ALA A 48 24.31 11.44 26.37
C ALA A 48 25.55 12.07 27.03
N ALA A 49 26.56 12.42 26.23
CA ALA A 49 27.76 13.09 26.73
C ALA A 49 27.49 14.51 27.27
N GLU A 50 26.62 15.28 26.61
CA GLU A 50 26.24 16.64 27.05
C GLU A 50 25.42 16.63 28.35
N HIS A 51 24.69 15.55 28.61
CA HIS A 51 23.72 15.47 29.71
C HIS A 51 24.09 14.46 30.80
N ASP A 52 25.32 13.94 30.81
CA ASP A 52 25.80 12.88 31.73
C ASP A 52 24.82 11.70 31.83
N ALA A 53 24.32 11.29 30.67
CA ALA A 53 23.28 10.27 30.52
C ALA A 53 23.84 9.01 29.85
N THR A 54 23.04 7.93 29.85
CA THR A 54 23.42 6.65 29.24
C THR A 54 22.49 6.32 28.07
N VAL A 55 23.09 5.97 26.92
CA VAL A 55 22.35 5.43 25.78
C VAL A 55 21.96 3.98 26.05
N GLY A 56 20.67 3.69 25.98
CA GLY A 56 20.12 2.35 26.13
C GLY A 56 20.28 1.48 24.88
N ALA A 57 19.77 0.25 24.96
CA ALA A 57 19.76 -0.67 23.83
C ALA A 57 18.90 -0.13 22.67
N PRO A 58 19.32 -0.32 21.41
CA PRO A 58 18.56 0.15 20.26
C PRO A 58 17.20 -0.55 20.18
N MET A 59 16.14 0.23 20.03
CA MET A 59 14.77 -0.23 19.86
C MET A 59 14.44 -0.30 18.37
N PRO A 60 14.08 -1.48 17.81
CA PRO A 60 13.68 -1.57 16.41
C PRO A 60 12.38 -0.78 16.16
N THR A 61 12.32 -0.06 15.05
CA THR A 61 11.09 0.56 14.56
C THR A 61 10.46 -0.34 13.51
N MET A 62 9.14 -0.51 13.61
CA MET A 62 8.39 -1.36 12.70
C MET A 62 7.44 -0.53 11.85
N LYS A 63 7.39 -0.81 10.56
CA LYS A 63 6.30 -0.42 9.67
C LYS A 63 5.34 -1.57 9.55
N ALA A 64 4.09 -1.35 9.94
CA ALA A 64 3.01 -2.26 9.67
C ALA A 64 2.37 -1.95 8.31
N ALA A 65 2.02 -2.99 7.56
CA ALA A 65 1.21 -2.91 6.35
C ALA A 65 0.14 -4.01 6.34
N THR A 66 -0.90 -3.81 5.55
CA THR A 66 -1.89 -4.83 5.21
C THR A 66 -1.65 -5.31 3.78
N LEU A 67 -1.67 -6.61 3.56
CA LEU A 67 -1.68 -7.20 2.23
C LEU A 67 -3.11 -7.16 1.69
N TRP A 68 -3.26 -6.55 0.53
CA TRP A 68 -4.50 -6.43 -0.23
C TRP A 68 -4.35 -7.23 -1.52
N SER A 69 -5.39 -7.96 -1.89
CA SER A 69 -5.41 -8.65 -3.18
C SER A 69 -5.49 -7.65 -4.32
N ALA A 70 -4.88 -8.03 -5.44
CA ALA A 70 -4.73 -7.16 -6.58
C ALA A 70 -5.13 -7.86 -7.88
N ALA A 71 -5.69 -7.09 -8.81
CA ALA A 71 -5.97 -7.51 -10.16
C ALA A 71 -5.61 -6.40 -11.14
N ARG A 72 -5.19 -6.78 -12.34
CA ARG A 72 -4.91 -5.86 -13.45
C ARG A 72 -6.02 -5.95 -14.47
N MET A 73 -6.53 -4.80 -14.88
CA MET A 73 -7.30 -4.66 -16.11
C MET A 73 -6.41 -4.03 -17.19
N THR A 74 -6.38 -4.66 -18.36
CA THR A 74 -5.67 -4.17 -19.55
C THR A 74 -6.66 -3.98 -20.68
N LEU A 75 -6.80 -2.74 -21.14
CA LEU A 75 -7.65 -2.39 -22.27
C LEU A 75 -6.88 -2.59 -23.58
N ALA A 76 -7.50 -3.25 -24.56
CA ALA A 76 -6.95 -3.43 -25.89
C ALA A 76 -6.72 -2.08 -26.58
N ALA A 77 -5.83 -2.05 -27.59
CA ALA A 77 -5.48 -0.81 -28.29
C ALA A 77 -6.67 -0.16 -29.03
N ASP A 78 -7.61 -0.98 -29.51
CA ASP A 78 -8.86 -0.53 -30.12
C ASP A 78 -9.91 -0.06 -29.09
N GLY A 79 -9.66 -0.33 -27.80
CA GLY A 79 -10.54 -0.06 -26.68
C GLY A 79 -11.89 -0.80 -26.70
N GLY A 80 -12.04 -1.80 -27.56
CA GLY A 80 -13.27 -2.59 -27.69
C GLY A 80 -13.32 -3.77 -26.71
N LEU A 81 -12.15 -4.25 -26.27
CA LEU A 81 -11.99 -5.40 -25.38
C LEU A 81 -11.03 -5.09 -24.24
N TYR A 82 -11.12 -5.87 -23.18
CA TYR A 82 -10.20 -5.83 -22.06
C TYR A 82 -9.91 -7.23 -21.54
N GLU A 83 -8.76 -7.36 -20.90
CA GLU A 83 -8.32 -8.57 -20.21
C GLU A 83 -8.15 -8.28 -18.72
N ILE A 84 -8.38 -9.30 -17.90
CA ILE A 84 -8.16 -9.24 -16.45
C ILE A 84 -7.10 -10.27 -16.08
N THR A 85 -6.16 -9.89 -15.23
CA THR A 85 -5.13 -10.79 -14.71
C THR A 85 -5.04 -10.62 -13.21
N ALA A 86 -5.12 -11.71 -12.45
CA ALA A 86 -4.83 -11.69 -11.02
C ALA A 86 -3.35 -11.31 -10.80
N LEU A 87 -3.08 -10.48 -9.79
CA LEU A 87 -1.73 -10.07 -9.42
C LEU A 87 -1.38 -10.60 -8.03
N PRO A 88 -0.08 -10.66 -7.67
CA PRO A 88 0.31 -10.85 -6.28
C PRO A 88 -0.28 -9.77 -5.37
N ASP A 89 -0.51 -10.13 -4.10
CA ASP A 89 -0.96 -9.18 -3.09
C ASP A 89 0.00 -7.99 -2.98
N VAL A 90 -0.57 -6.83 -2.68
CA VAL A 90 0.17 -5.58 -2.51
C VAL A 90 0.07 -5.06 -1.08
N GLU A 91 1.17 -4.49 -0.61
CA GLU A 91 1.16 -3.79 0.67
C GLU A 91 0.42 -2.46 0.58
N ARG A 92 -0.48 -2.24 1.53
CA ARG A 92 -1.14 -0.96 1.78
C ARG A 92 -0.97 -0.56 3.24
N ARG A 93 -1.20 0.72 3.52
CA ARG A 93 -1.27 1.22 4.90
C ARG A 93 -2.29 0.42 5.69
N THR A 94 -1.98 0.10 6.94
CA THR A 94 -2.86 -0.66 7.82
C THR A 94 -4.21 0.00 8.09
N ASP A 95 -4.29 1.32 7.95
CA ASP A 95 -5.52 2.09 8.10
C ASP A 95 -6.26 2.31 6.78
N ALA A 96 -5.82 1.69 5.68
CA ALA A 96 -6.57 1.69 4.43
C ALA A 96 -7.92 1.00 4.63
N LYS A 97 -9.02 1.74 4.42
CA LYS A 97 -10.37 1.20 4.64
C LYS A 97 -11.08 0.78 3.35
N ARG A 98 -10.65 1.29 2.19
CA ARG A 98 -11.38 1.23 0.93
C ARG A 98 -10.53 0.64 -0.20
N PRO A 99 -11.15 0.00 -1.21
CA PRO A 99 -10.50 -0.32 -2.46
C PRO A 99 -9.82 0.89 -3.11
N GLY A 100 -8.88 0.62 -4.00
CA GLY A 100 -8.19 1.68 -4.74
C GLY A 100 -7.74 1.17 -6.10
N ALA A 101 -7.46 2.09 -7.00
CA ALA A 101 -6.91 1.82 -8.31
C ALA A 101 -5.71 2.72 -8.58
N ARG A 102 -4.85 2.27 -9.47
CA ARG A 102 -3.78 3.11 -10.02
C ARG A 102 -3.55 2.78 -11.48
N MET A 103 -3.04 3.75 -12.22
CA MET A 103 -2.44 3.50 -13.53
C MET A 103 -1.19 2.64 -13.34
N SER A 104 -1.05 1.59 -14.16
CA SER A 104 0.20 0.81 -14.27
C SER A 104 0.84 0.89 -15.66
N GLY A 105 0.21 1.63 -16.57
CA GLY A 105 0.57 1.79 -17.97
C GLY A 105 -0.51 2.60 -18.68
N LEU A 106 -0.31 2.94 -19.96
CA LEU A 106 -1.24 3.84 -20.68
C LEU A 106 -2.63 3.24 -20.88
N SER A 107 -2.75 1.92 -20.99
CA SER A 107 -4.01 1.20 -21.15
C SER A 107 -4.25 0.20 -20.02
N THR A 108 -3.51 0.32 -18.91
CA THR A 108 -3.57 -0.66 -17.81
C THR A 108 -3.85 0.00 -16.48
N MET A 109 -4.68 -0.67 -15.69
CA MET A 109 -5.06 -0.26 -14.35
C MET A 109 -4.90 -1.42 -13.39
N ASP A 110 -4.21 -1.18 -12.29
CA ASP A 110 -4.20 -2.11 -11.16
C ASP A 110 -5.31 -1.71 -10.19
N VAL A 111 -6.05 -2.70 -9.68
CA VAL A 111 -7.11 -2.54 -8.69
C VAL A 111 -6.75 -3.34 -7.45
N PHE A 112 -7.05 -2.78 -6.28
CA PHE A 112 -6.72 -3.34 -4.97
C PHE A 112 -7.98 -3.48 -4.14
N ALA A 113 -8.23 -4.67 -3.60
CA ALA A 113 -9.34 -4.95 -2.69
C ALA A 113 -8.89 -5.84 -1.54
N ARG A 114 -9.77 -6.08 -0.58
CA ARG A 114 -9.46 -6.90 0.60
C ARG A 114 -9.36 -8.39 0.22
N THR A 115 -10.22 -8.82 -0.69
CA THR A 115 -10.29 -10.20 -1.16
C THR A 115 -9.91 -10.30 -2.64
N PRO A 116 -9.42 -11.47 -3.09
CA PRO A 116 -9.17 -11.72 -4.52
C PRO A 116 -10.41 -11.54 -5.38
N GLU A 117 -11.57 -11.99 -4.89
CA GLU A 117 -12.85 -11.92 -5.59
C GLU A 117 -13.27 -10.48 -5.84
N ASP A 118 -13.17 -9.62 -4.83
CA ASP A 118 -13.48 -8.19 -4.95
C ASP A 118 -12.53 -7.49 -5.92
N ALA A 119 -11.23 -7.84 -5.87
CA ALA A 119 -10.23 -7.24 -6.76
C ALA A 119 -10.54 -7.55 -8.23
N LEU A 120 -10.88 -8.81 -8.53
CA LEU A 120 -11.28 -9.25 -9.86
C LEU A 120 -12.59 -8.60 -10.30
N ALA A 121 -13.61 -8.56 -9.43
CA ALA A 121 -14.90 -7.95 -9.73
C ALA A 121 -14.79 -6.44 -10.03
N LEU A 122 -13.96 -5.72 -9.27
CA LEU A 122 -13.69 -4.31 -9.51
C LEU A 122 -12.87 -4.09 -10.79
N ALA A 123 -11.89 -4.93 -11.09
CA ALA A 123 -11.14 -4.86 -12.35
C ALA A 123 -12.05 -5.09 -13.56
N ASP A 124 -12.96 -6.05 -13.46
CA ASP A 124 -13.98 -6.36 -14.47
C ASP A 124 -14.95 -5.20 -14.70
N ARG A 125 -15.47 -4.62 -13.60
CA ARG A 125 -16.31 -3.42 -13.66
C ARG A 125 -15.60 -2.27 -14.36
N ALA A 126 -14.33 -2.05 -14.03
CA ALA A 126 -13.54 -1.01 -14.67
C ALA A 126 -13.32 -1.25 -16.16
N GLY A 127 -13.07 -2.51 -16.56
CA GLY A 127 -12.96 -2.90 -17.96
C GLY A 127 -14.21 -2.56 -18.76
N ARG A 128 -15.39 -2.94 -18.25
CA ARG A 128 -16.69 -2.55 -18.85
C ARG A 128 -16.86 -1.04 -18.96
N ALA A 129 -16.53 -0.32 -17.90
CA ALA A 129 -16.64 1.13 -17.88
C ALA A 129 -15.68 1.80 -18.89
N ALA A 130 -14.47 1.26 -19.04
CA ALA A 130 -13.48 1.73 -20.00
C ALA A 130 -13.94 1.52 -21.44
N VAL A 131 -14.38 0.31 -21.80
CA VAL A 131 -14.94 0.00 -23.13
C VAL A 131 -16.12 0.93 -23.45
N LYS A 132 -17.04 1.13 -22.50
CA LYS A 132 -18.17 2.06 -22.66
C LYS A 132 -17.71 3.50 -22.89
N ALA A 133 -16.65 3.95 -22.24
CA ALA A 133 -16.12 5.29 -22.42
C ALA A 133 -15.44 5.45 -23.79
N VAL A 134 -14.69 4.44 -24.24
CA VAL A 134 -14.07 4.45 -25.57
C VAL A 134 -15.13 4.41 -26.67
N GLY A 135 -16.17 3.59 -26.52
CA GLY A 135 -17.32 3.56 -27.45
C GLY A 135 -18.06 4.90 -27.56
N LYS A 136 -17.87 5.82 -26.60
CA LYS A 136 -18.38 7.21 -26.64
C LYS A 136 -17.36 8.21 -27.23
N GLY A 137 -16.27 7.74 -27.81
CA GLY A 137 -15.24 8.55 -28.48
C GLY A 137 -14.08 8.99 -27.58
N LEU A 138 -13.95 8.46 -26.36
CA LEU A 138 -12.80 8.77 -25.50
C LEU A 138 -11.59 7.93 -25.90
N ALA A 139 -10.39 8.52 -25.96
CA ALA A 139 -9.18 7.75 -26.21
C ALA A 139 -8.93 6.72 -25.07
N PRO A 140 -8.44 5.50 -25.36
CA PRO A 140 -8.22 4.44 -24.37
C PRO A 140 -7.48 4.90 -23.11
N ASN A 141 -6.37 5.63 -23.26
CA ASN A 141 -5.59 6.15 -22.15
C ASN A 141 -6.35 7.17 -21.29
N LEU A 142 -7.18 8.01 -21.91
CA LEU A 142 -8.03 8.96 -21.20
C LEU A 142 -9.18 8.26 -20.48
N ALA A 143 -9.70 7.15 -21.03
CA ALA A 143 -10.71 6.33 -20.37
C ALA A 143 -10.16 5.73 -19.06
N ILE A 144 -8.97 5.13 -19.10
CA ILE A 144 -8.34 4.57 -17.90
C ILE A 144 -7.98 5.67 -16.90
N GLY A 145 -7.34 6.75 -17.37
CA GLY A 145 -6.97 7.88 -16.50
C GLY A 145 -8.18 8.50 -15.79
N ARG A 146 -9.33 8.60 -16.47
CA ARG A 146 -10.59 9.07 -15.89
C ARG A 146 -11.13 8.12 -14.83
N LEU A 147 -11.04 6.81 -15.03
CA LEU A 147 -11.48 5.82 -14.05
C LEU A 147 -10.63 5.88 -12.78
N VAL A 148 -9.31 5.97 -12.91
CA VAL A 148 -8.41 6.14 -11.75
C VAL A 148 -8.70 7.45 -11.03
N TYR A 149 -8.84 8.57 -11.75
CA TYR A 149 -9.17 9.86 -11.15
C TYR A 149 -10.52 9.86 -10.40
N ARG A 150 -11.48 9.06 -10.86
CA ARG A 150 -12.81 8.93 -10.24
C ARG A 150 -12.99 7.59 -9.53
N GLU A 151 -11.93 6.97 -9.02
CA GLU A 151 -11.96 5.63 -8.42
C GLU A 151 -13.11 5.45 -7.42
N ARG A 152 -13.34 6.45 -6.56
CA ARG A 152 -14.41 6.41 -5.56
C ARG A 152 -15.81 6.26 -6.14
N HIS A 153 -16.07 6.91 -7.28
CA HIS A 153 -17.41 6.97 -7.84
C HIS A 153 -17.88 5.59 -8.32
N TRP A 154 -17.03 4.87 -9.06
CA TRP A 154 -17.43 3.62 -9.68
C TRP A 154 -17.13 2.39 -8.82
N MET A 155 -16.24 2.51 -7.82
CA MET A 155 -15.96 1.43 -6.87
C MET A 155 -17.01 1.35 -5.76
N GLU A 156 -17.67 2.45 -5.41
CA GLU A 156 -18.70 2.50 -4.36
C GLU A 156 -20.13 2.46 -4.91
N GLU A 157 -20.32 2.64 -6.22
CA GLU A 157 -21.60 2.32 -6.88
C GLU A 157 -21.86 0.81 -6.72
N ASP A 158 -22.92 0.44 -6.00
CA ASP A 158 -23.36 -0.95 -5.70
C ASP A 158 -22.65 -1.70 -4.54
N LEU A 159 -22.15 -1.00 -3.51
CA LEU A 159 -21.84 -1.61 -2.19
C LEU A 159 -22.96 -1.35 -1.16
#